data_AF-A0A1Q7GUB5-F1
#
_entry.id   AF-A0A1Q7GUB5-F1
#
_cell.length_a   1.000
_cell.length_b   1.000
_cell.length_c   1.000
_cell.angle_alpha   90.00
_cell.angle_beta   90.00
_cell.angle_gamma   90.00
#
_symmetry.space_group_name_H-M   'P 1'
#
loop_
_entity.id
_entity.type
_entity.pdbx_description
1 polymer ?
#
loop_
_entity_poly.entity_id
_entity_poly.type
_entity_poly.pdbx_seq_one_letter_code
_entity_poly.pdbx_strand_id
1 'polypeptide(L)'
;MQTEPFISDTGSLRLRWETRNEAAPGAGIFRVTVHSDVSGRALVLAVDARGVGRDITYVSEDPRPFFLAVESANLDWTVAAEEGVGATVGPASRGR
;
A
#
# COMPACT_ATOMS: atom_id res chain seq x y z
N MET A 1 -0.06 -2.76 13.84
CA MET A 1 0.67 -1.48 13.96
C MET A 1 -0.09 -0.45 13.14
N GLN A 2 -0.08 0.83 13.54
CA GLN A 2 -0.49 1.92 12.67
C GLN A 2 0.65 2.93 12.51
N THR A 3 0.77 3.56 11.34
CA THR A 3 1.72 4.65 11.12
C THR A 3 1.19 5.95 11.71
N GLU A 4 2.05 6.95 11.83
CA GLU A 4 1.59 8.34 11.92
C GLU A 4 0.84 8.73 10.63
N PRO A 5 -0.14 9.63 10.72
CA PRO A 5 -0.81 10.16 9.54
C PRO A 5 0.16 10.92 8.62
N PHE A 6 -0.08 10.84 7.32
CA PHE A 6 0.66 11.57 6.30
C PHE A 6 -0.31 12.19 5.28
N ILE A 7 0.09 13.32 4.71
CA ILE A 7 -0.69 14.04 3.70
C ILE A 7 -0.42 13.44 2.32
N SER A 8 -1.47 13.27 1.53
CA SER A 8 -1.36 13.02 0.09
C SER A 8 -2.14 14.09 -0.66
N ASP A 9 -1.42 14.83 -1.51
CA ASP A 9 -1.95 15.98 -2.24
C ASP A 9 -2.75 15.57 -3.48
N THR A 10 -2.46 14.39 -4.03
CA THR A 10 -3.12 13.82 -5.21
C THR A 10 -4.09 12.69 -4.86
N GLY A 11 -4.01 12.15 -3.64
CA GLY A 11 -4.75 10.95 -3.23
C GLY A 11 -4.27 9.66 -3.91
N SER A 12 -3.26 9.76 -4.78
CA SER A 12 -2.60 8.61 -5.38
C SER A 12 -1.42 8.21 -4.51
N LEU A 13 -1.34 6.94 -4.14
CA LEU A 13 -0.27 6.39 -3.32
C LEU A 13 0.45 5.27 -4.07
N ARG A 14 1.78 5.25 -3.98
CA ARG A 14 2.63 4.13 -4.37
C ARG A 14 3.17 3.47 -3.12
N LEU A 15 2.62 2.31 -2.78
CA LEU A 15 3.05 1.50 -1.64
C LEU A 15 4.10 0.48 -2.09
N ARG A 16 5.35 0.68 -1.68
CA ARG A 16 6.42 -0.31 -1.86
C ARG A 16 6.47 -1.19 -0.62
N TRP A 17 6.45 -2.50 -0.79
CA TRP A 17 6.49 -3.42 0.35
C TRP A 17 7.39 -4.62 0.09
N GLU A 18 7.92 -5.18 1.18
CA GLU A 18 8.71 -6.41 1.20
C GLU A 18 8.44 -7.17 2.50
N THR A 19 8.25 -8.48 2.39
CA THR A 19 8.17 -9.44 3.49
C THR A 19 9.34 -10.42 3.41
N ARG A 20 9.92 -10.77 4.55
CA ARG A 20 11.12 -11.62 4.65
C ARG A 20 11.13 -12.40 5.97
N ASN A 21 12.10 -13.33 6.11
CA ASN A 21 12.34 -14.08 7.35
C ASN A 21 11.09 -14.74 7.93
N GLU A 22 10.33 -15.47 7.11
CA GLU A 22 9.15 -16.17 7.61
C GLU A 22 9.54 -17.29 8.59
N ALA A 23 8.78 -17.42 9.67
CA ALA A 23 9.07 -18.42 10.72
C ALA A 23 8.91 -19.87 10.19
N ALA A 24 7.98 -20.07 9.26
CA ALA A 24 7.79 -21.31 8.52
C ALA A 24 7.23 -20.98 7.11
N PRO A 25 7.59 -21.75 6.08
CA PRO A 25 7.13 -21.51 4.72
C PRO A 25 5.62 -21.34 4.59
N GLY A 26 5.17 -20.17 4.12
CA GLY A 26 3.75 -19.87 3.88
C GLY A 26 2.93 -19.56 5.14
N ALA A 27 3.52 -19.58 6.34
CA ALA A 27 2.85 -19.22 7.59
C ALA A 27 2.82 -17.71 7.86
N GLY A 28 3.61 -16.95 7.10
CA GLY A 28 3.70 -15.51 7.18
C GLY A 28 2.47 -14.80 6.62
N ILE A 29 1.96 -13.80 7.34
CA ILE A 29 0.81 -12.97 6.93
C ILE A 29 1.25 -11.51 6.95
N PHE A 30 0.89 -10.77 5.89
CA PHE A 30 1.14 -9.33 5.80
C PHE A 30 -0.02 -8.64 5.11
N ARG A 31 -0.72 -7.76 5.84
CA ARG A 31 -1.83 -6.96 5.34
C ARG A 31 -1.60 -5.49 5.62
N VAL A 32 -1.91 -4.67 4.63
CA VAL A 32 -1.85 -3.21 4.76
C VAL A 32 -3.18 -2.64 4.29
N THR A 33 -3.87 -1.96 5.20
CA THR A 33 -5.10 -1.24 4.92
C THR A 33 -4.81 0.26 4.97
N VAL A 34 -5.26 0.99 3.95
CA VAL A 34 -5.23 2.46 3.91
C VAL A 34 -6.49 2.99 4.58
N HIS A 35 -6.32 3.88 5.54
CA HIS A 35 -7.41 4.54 6.24
C HIS A 35 -7.39 6.04 6.01
N SER A 36 -8.56 6.66 6.04
CA SER A 36 -8.70 8.12 6.11
C SER A 36 -8.40 8.57 7.54
N ASP A 37 -7.46 9.50 7.71
CA ASP A 37 -7.22 10.12 9.01
C ASP A 37 -8.37 11.06 9.42
N VAL A 38 -9.03 11.68 8.43
CA VAL A 38 -10.19 12.57 8.65
C VAL A 38 -11.37 11.85 9.30
N SER A 39 -11.64 10.60 8.91
CA SER A 39 -12.83 9.86 9.34
C SER A 39 -12.55 8.58 10.12
N GLY A 40 -11.30 8.13 10.17
CA GLY A 40 -10.88 6.82 10.71
C GLY A 40 -11.28 5.61 9.87
N ARG A 41 -12.07 5.81 8.79
CA ARG A 41 -12.62 4.71 7.99
C ARG A 41 -11.52 3.98 7.24
N ALA A 42 -11.63 2.65 7.20
CA ALA A 42 -10.91 1.82 6.25
C ALA A 42 -11.40 2.15 4.83
N LEU A 43 -10.47 2.45 3.94
CA LEU A 43 -10.76 2.79 2.54
C LEU A 43 -10.45 1.59 1.65
N VAL A 44 -9.22 1.09 1.71
CA VAL A 44 -8.70 0.07 0.78
C VAL A 44 -7.80 -0.92 1.51
N LEU A 45 -8.03 -2.22 1.34
CA LEU A 45 -7.04 -3.25 1.64
C LEU A 45 -6.03 -3.28 0.49
N ALA A 46 -4.92 -2.57 0.66
CA ALA A 46 -3.94 -2.35 -0.40
C ALA A 46 -2.99 -3.55 -0.58
N VAL A 47 -2.66 -4.25 0.50
CA VAL A 47 -1.82 -5.45 0.45
C VAL A 47 -2.51 -6.57 1.23
N ASP A 48 -2.62 -7.75 0.61
CA ASP A 48 -2.97 -9.01 1.28
C ASP A 48 -2.01 -10.10 0.78
N ALA A 49 -0.85 -10.18 1.42
CA ALA A 49 0.25 -11.05 1.05
C ALA A 49 0.43 -12.20 2.07
N ARG A 50 0.89 -13.34 1.56
CA ARG A 50 1.29 -14.51 2.35
C ARG A 50 2.73 -14.91 2.04
N GLY A 51 3.47 -15.26 3.08
CA GLY A 51 4.88 -15.65 3.00
C GLY A 51 5.81 -14.51 2.58
N VAL A 52 6.99 -14.88 2.11
CA VAL A 52 8.05 -13.96 1.63
C VAL A 52 7.71 -13.45 0.23
N GLY A 53 7.89 -12.15 0.01
CA GLY A 53 7.60 -11.50 -1.27
C GLY A 53 7.88 -10.01 -1.24
N ARG A 54 7.79 -9.36 -2.38
CA ARG A 54 7.89 -7.90 -2.50
C ARG A 54 7.12 -7.44 -3.71
N ASP A 55 6.51 -6.26 -3.63
CA ASP A 55 5.83 -5.66 -4.77
C ASP A 55 5.63 -4.15 -4.57
N ILE A 56 5.04 -3.52 -5.58
CA ILE A 56 4.52 -2.16 -5.54
C ILE A 56 3.01 -2.21 -5.79
N THR A 57 2.25 -1.69 -4.83
CA THR A 57 0.80 -1.53 -4.94
C THR A 57 0.46 -0.06 -5.15
N TYR A 58 -0.40 0.24 -6.11
CA TYR A 58 -0.93 1.57 -6.33
C TYR A 58 -2.33 1.70 -5.74
N VAL A 59 -2.59 2.78 -5.02
CA VAL A 59 -3.91 3.13 -4.49
C VAL A 59 -4.29 4.49 -5.06
N SER A 60 -5.56 4.65 -5.46
CA SER A 60 -6.09 5.91 -5.94
C SER A 60 -7.36 6.22 -5.16
N GLU A 61 -7.29 7.28 -4.38
CA GLU A 61 -8.37 7.81 -3.54
C GLU A 61 -8.46 9.33 -3.74
N ASP A 62 -9.48 9.95 -3.16
CA ASP A 62 -9.56 11.41 -3.12
C ASP A 62 -8.45 12.01 -2.23
N PRO A 63 -7.81 13.12 -2.62
CA PRO A 63 -6.79 13.80 -1.82
C PRO A 63 -7.23 14.08 -0.38
N ARG A 64 -6.47 13.54 0.59
CA ARG A 64 -6.68 13.75 2.03
C ARG A 64 -5.50 13.17 2.83
N PRO A 65 -5.43 13.46 4.13
CA PRO A 65 -4.51 12.74 5.02
C PRO A 65 -4.94 11.28 5.22
N PHE A 66 -3.96 10.39 5.21
CA PHE A 66 -4.12 8.94 5.38
C PHE A 66 -3.21 8.42 6.50
N PHE A 67 -3.52 7.23 7.01
CA PHE A 67 -2.57 6.41 7.75
C PHE A 67 -2.66 4.96 7.28
N LEU A 68 -1.59 4.19 7.48
CA LEU A 68 -1.57 2.76 7.19
C LEU A 68 -1.82 1.96 8.47
N ALA A 69 -2.78 1.04 8.41
CA ALA A 69 -2.92 -0.04 9.39
C ALA A 69 -2.24 -1.29 8.84
N VAL A 70 -1.23 -1.79 9.56
CA VAL A 70 -0.46 -2.97 9.20
C VAL A 70 -0.76 -4.11 10.17
N GLU A 71 -1.23 -5.22 9.62
CA GLU A 71 -1.41 -6.49 10.33
C GLU A 71 -0.40 -7.50 9.80
N SER A 72 0.38 -8.10 10.69
CA SER A 72 1.42 -9.05 10.30
C SER A 72 1.59 -10.15 11.32
N ALA A 73 1.94 -11.35 10.87
CA ALA A 73 2.30 -12.47 11.74
C ALA A 73 3.38 -13.33 11.08
N ASN A 74 4.31 -13.87 11.90
CA ASN A 74 5.30 -14.87 11.51
C ASN A 74 6.25 -14.47 10.36
N LEU A 75 6.49 -13.17 10.15
CA LEU A 75 7.44 -12.64 9.18
C LEU A 75 7.94 -11.26 9.62
N ASP A 76 9.05 -10.84 9.04
CA ASP A 76 9.51 -9.46 9.06
C ASP A 76 8.99 -8.73 7.82
N TRP A 77 8.75 -7.42 7.92
CA TRP A 77 8.25 -6.63 6.80
C TRP A 77 8.78 -5.20 6.77
N THR A 78 8.70 -4.60 5.58
CA THR A 78 8.85 -3.17 5.38
C THR A 78 7.75 -2.68 4.44
N VAL A 79 7.26 -1.45 4.67
CA VAL A 79 6.35 -0.76 3.76
C VAL A 79 6.72 0.72 3.74
N ALA A 80 6.68 1.31 2.55
CA ALA A 80 6.83 2.73 2.35
C ALA A 80 5.67 3.23 1.49
N ALA A 81 5.02 4.31 1.95
CA ALA A 81 4.06 5.05 1.16
C ALA A 81 4.75 6.26 0.53
N GLU A 82 4.65 6.36 -0.79
CA GLU A 82 5.12 7.51 -1.56
C GLU A 82 3.93 8.11 -2.31
N GLU A 83 4.00 9.41 -2.62
CA GLU A 83 3.01 10.04 -3.49
C GLU A 83 3.07 9.39 -4.88
N GLY A 84 1.93 8.88 -5.33
CA GLY A 84 1.76 8.30 -6.65
C GLY A 84 1.62 9.40 -7.68
N VAL A 85 2.61 9.55 -8.57
CA VAL A 85 2.44 10.44 -9.72
C VAL A 85 1.55 9.73 -10.74
N GLY A 86 0.31 10.20 -10.90
CA GLY A 86 -0.61 9.70 -11.92
C GLY A 86 0.01 9.84 -13.31
N ALA A 87 0.43 8.73 -13.91
CA ALA A 87 0.75 8.71 -15.33
C ALA A 87 -0.57 8.80 -16.11
N THR A 88 -0.88 9.97 -16.64
CA THR A 88 -1.92 10.07 -17.68
C THR A 88 -1.34 9.37 -18.92
N VAL A 89 -1.71 8.11 -19.14
CA VAL A 89 -1.42 7.45 -20.41
C VAL A 89 -2.32 8.12 -21.44
N GLY A 90 -1.78 9.11 -22.16
CA GLY A 90 -2.44 9.62 -23.36
C GLY A 90 -2.79 8.45 -24.28
N PRO A 91 -3.89 8.51 -25.05
CA PRO A 91 -4.31 7.40 -25.89
C PRO A 91 -3.14 6.97 -26.77
N ALA A 92 -2.74 5.71 -26.64
CA ALA A 92 -1.72 5.12 -27.48
C ALA A 92 -2.19 5.27 -28.93
N SER A 93 -1.55 6.15 -29.69
CA SER A 93 -1.75 6.23 -31.13
C SER A 93 -1.23 4.94 -31.74
N ARG A 94 -2.08 3.92 -31.82
CA ARG A 94 -1.91 2.85 -32.79
C ARG A 94 -2.27 3.41 -34.15
N GLY A 95 -1.26 3.63 -34.98
CA GLY A 95 -1.41 3.88 -36.41
C GLY A 95 -0.07 4.32 -37.00
N ARG A 96 0.42 3.75 -38.10
CA ARG A 96 -0.06 2.71 -39.02
C ARG A 96 1.18 2.16 -39.73
#